data_AF-A0A9N9CXF5-F1
#
_entry.id   AF-A0A9N9CXF5-F1
#
_cell.length_a   1.000
_cell.length_b   1.000
_cell.length_c   1.000
_cell.angle_alpha   90.00
_cell.angle_beta   90.00
_cell.angle_gamma   90.00
#
_symmetry.space_group_name_H-M   'P 1'
#
loop_
_entity.id
_entity.type
_entity.pdbx_description
1 polymer ?
#
loop_
_entity_poly.entity_id
_entity_poly.type
_entity_poly.pdbx_seq_one_letter_code
_entity_poly.pdbx_strand_id
1 'polypeptide(L)'
;INGEDLLRQTIYGLSGLASTTDNASSVSIQILESTFNQPGASYYVLMDNNFVKNKQLDEPIRGIEKNEYRLYSDNYADSYSDGTTCLLRLTREGSDYFKSLSNNEINSLFTEISNELSRITPIEANRLSTSNRWQNDAKTQQVLMEFKVEASKNSKINTKHIITDVDNLVRFKAYTPISLSNSTYLLDETYGFIPATNLWEKYKYQLVYVCGGIVLVCAAFLVARFLYPGGNNSIIFQFTLILVDFTLDMLFIVNNGQDVQGLFYPSILILCLSVTFNGILAFLTILRETAQNYEFSKWLNTNTRITTIVTIVSGADIDALRIIGSQFAGLKIFSAPFSIKATGWIFAGSFITLFIEDIPQFIIQVIYKKNTIVYDIIPFLTLVTSSIILINNLIFRTYHAFQYRDLYRDIFASQNLREEDITGIYNTPVSTAKEPLHIGSAPGSGLGSPKVTSFESVRGAGGGNDFSS
;
A
#
# COMPACT_ATOMS: atom_id res chain seq x y z
N ILE A 1 43.14 11.98 -0.51
CA ILE A 1 43.43 10.94 -1.52
C ILE A 1 44.94 10.96 -1.70
N ASN A 2 45.62 9.90 -1.23
CA ASN A 2 47.07 9.70 -1.43
C ASN A 2 47.37 9.79 -2.93
N GLY A 3 48.52 10.30 -3.34
CA GLY A 3 48.85 10.70 -4.72
C GLY A 3 48.92 9.57 -5.77
N GLU A 4 47.87 8.75 -5.84
CA GLU A 4 47.62 7.75 -6.85
C GLU A 4 46.79 8.36 -7.99
N ASP A 5 47.16 8.01 -9.21
CA ASP A 5 46.42 8.42 -10.40
C ASP A 5 45.11 7.64 -10.49
N LEU A 6 43.99 8.34 -10.61
CA LEU A 6 42.67 7.73 -10.81
C LEU A 6 42.25 7.91 -12.27
N LEU A 7 42.20 6.80 -13.01
CA LEU A 7 41.64 6.77 -14.36
C LEU A 7 40.19 7.26 -14.34
N ARG A 8 39.82 8.11 -15.31
CA ARG A 8 38.47 8.69 -15.42
C ARG A 8 37.71 8.20 -16.65
N GLN A 9 38.41 8.07 -17.77
CA GLN A 9 37.84 7.65 -19.04
C GLN A 9 38.94 7.01 -19.90
N THR A 10 38.60 5.96 -20.64
CA THR A 10 39.45 5.32 -21.65
C THR A 10 38.78 5.45 -23.01
N ILE A 11 39.54 5.85 -24.02
CA ILE A 11 39.01 6.09 -25.37
C ILE A 11 39.91 5.37 -26.37
N TYR A 12 39.29 4.57 -27.23
CA TYR A 12 39.98 3.88 -28.32
C TYR A 12 39.87 4.68 -29.61
N GLY A 13 40.92 4.69 -30.43
CA GLY A 13 40.95 5.48 -31.67
C GLY A 13 39.87 5.12 -32.69
N LEU A 14 39.34 3.89 -32.63
CA LEU A 14 38.23 3.39 -33.47
C LEU A 14 36.88 3.39 -32.74
N SER A 15 36.79 4.02 -31.56
CA SER A 15 35.53 4.13 -30.82
C SER A 15 34.65 5.24 -31.39
N GLY A 16 33.35 5.21 -31.07
CA GLY A 16 32.43 6.30 -31.42
C GLY A 16 32.73 7.64 -30.73
N LEU A 17 33.67 7.68 -29.78
CA LEU A 17 34.07 8.90 -29.06
C LEU A 17 35.32 9.58 -29.65
N ALA A 18 35.93 9.00 -30.68
CA ALA A 18 37.08 9.57 -31.37
C ALA A 18 36.77 9.72 -32.86
N SER A 19 37.07 10.89 -33.41
CA SER A 19 36.93 11.16 -34.85
C SER A 19 38.04 12.07 -35.34
N THR A 20 38.30 12.04 -36.64
CA THR A 20 39.23 12.98 -37.26
C THR A 20 38.47 14.18 -37.81
N THR A 21 39.00 15.39 -37.60
CA THR A 21 38.46 16.65 -38.14
C THR A 21 39.48 17.31 -39.06
N ASP A 22 39.06 18.37 -39.75
CA ASP A 22 39.94 19.25 -40.53
C ASP A 22 40.79 18.49 -41.57
N ASN A 23 40.15 17.78 -42.49
CA ASN A 23 40.83 16.96 -43.50
C ASN A 23 41.80 15.90 -42.90
N ALA A 24 41.54 15.45 -41.66
CA ALA A 24 42.35 14.53 -40.88
C ALA A 24 43.69 15.09 -40.36
N SER A 25 43.77 16.41 -40.13
CA SER A 25 44.89 17.01 -39.39
C SER A 25 44.69 17.09 -37.88
N SER A 26 43.47 16.85 -37.39
CA SER A 26 43.12 16.95 -35.98
C SER A 26 42.27 15.77 -35.52
N VAL A 27 42.39 15.39 -34.25
CA VAL A 27 41.58 14.35 -33.62
C VAL A 27 40.66 15.02 -32.60
N SER A 28 39.36 14.84 -32.78
CA SER A 28 38.33 15.27 -31.85
C SER A 28 37.95 14.10 -30.94
N ILE A 29 38.01 14.34 -29.64
CA ILE A 29 37.74 13.35 -28.59
C ILE A 29 36.55 13.85 -27.76
N GLN A 30 35.51 13.03 -27.64
CA GLN A 30 34.37 13.33 -26.79
C GLN A 30 34.65 12.91 -25.35
N ILE A 31 34.62 13.89 -24.45
CA ILE A 31 34.78 13.69 -23.01
C ILE A 31 33.40 13.56 -22.37
N LEU A 32 33.25 12.57 -21.47
CA LEU A 32 32.01 12.37 -20.72
C LEU A 32 31.88 13.45 -19.62
N GLU A 33 30.64 13.82 -19.29
CA GLU A 33 30.37 14.78 -18.21
C GLU A 33 30.95 14.32 -16.87
N SER A 34 30.92 13.01 -16.61
CA SER A 34 31.47 12.38 -15.40
C SER A 34 33.01 12.34 -15.34
N THR A 35 33.73 12.73 -16.40
CA THR A 35 35.20 12.62 -16.44
C THR A 35 35.89 13.68 -15.59
N PHE A 36 35.39 14.92 -15.62
CA PHE A 36 35.96 16.06 -14.88
C PHE A 36 35.06 16.53 -13.74
N ASN A 37 34.58 15.57 -12.96
CA ASN A 37 33.49 15.75 -12.00
C ASN A 37 33.90 16.25 -10.60
N GLN A 38 35.17 16.60 -10.38
CA GLN A 38 35.65 17.09 -9.09
C GLN A 38 35.96 18.59 -9.17
N PRO A 39 35.29 19.47 -8.39
CA PRO A 39 35.53 20.91 -8.45
C PRO A 39 36.95 21.33 -8.05
N GLY A 40 37.60 22.13 -8.90
CA GLY A 40 38.96 22.66 -8.66
C GLY A 40 40.07 21.60 -8.69
N ALA A 41 39.86 20.48 -9.37
CA ALA A 41 40.83 19.41 -9.52
C ALA A 41 41.70 19.58 -10.77
N SER A 42 42.90 18.98 -10.74
CA SER A 42 43.74 18.86 -11.93
C SER A 42 43.63 17.46 -12.53
N TYR A 43 43.61 17.42 -13.85
CA TYR A 43 43.57 16.22 -14.67
C TYR A 43 44.71 16.26 -15.67
N TYR A 44 45.08 15.10 -16.20
CA TYR A 44 46.01 15.01 -17.30
C TYR A 44 45.53 13.97 -18.32
N VAL A 45 45.94 14.14 -19.57
CA VAL A 45 45.62 13.22 -20.66
C VAL A 45 46.83 12.33 -20.92
N LEU A 46 46.59 11.03 -21.06
CA LEU A 46 47.55 10.08 -21.61
C LEU A 46 47.06 9.67 -22.98
N MET A 47 47.98 9.61 -23.93
CA MET A 47 47.72 9.07 -25.26
C MET A 47 48.84 8.12 -25.59
N ASP A 48 48.51 6.88 -25.96
CA ASP A 48 49.52 5.90 -26.33
C ASP A 48 50.21 6.31 -27.64
N ASN A 49 51.47 5.88 -27.79
CA ASN A 49 52.13 5.94 -29.09
C ASN A 49 51.28 5.19 -30.12
N ASN A 50 51.27 5.67 -31.37
CA ASN A 50 50.47 5.08 -32.47
C ASN A 50 48.94 5.19 -32.29
N PHE A 51 48.43 5.98 -31.33
CA PHE A 51 47.01 6.35 -31.31
C PHE A 51 46.59 7.13 -32.56
N VAL A 52 47.48 7.98 -33.07
CA VAL A 52 47.34 8.69 -34.35
C VAL A 52 48.51 8.32 -35.27
N LYS A 53 48.27 8.33 -36.58
CA LYS A 53 49.30 8.17 -37.61
C LYS A 53 49.32 9.36 -38.56
N ASN A 54 50.48 9.63 -39.13
CA ASN A 54 50.62 10.56 -40.25
C ASN A 54 49.98 9.94 -41.50
N LYS A 55 48.99 10.61 -42.08
CA LYS A 55 48.25 10.11 -43.25
C LYS A 55 49.09 9.97 -44.52
N GLN A 56 50.13 10.78 -44.69
CA GLN A 56 50.99 10.77 -45.89
C GLN A 56 52.10 9.71 -45.80
N LEU A 57 52.65 9.50 -44.60
CA LEU A 57 53.79 8.60 -44.37
C LEU A 57 53.37 7.23 -43.80
N ASP A 58 52.12 7.08 -43.35
CA ASP A 58 51.61 5.93 -42.57
C ASP A 58 52.44 5.61 -41.31
N GLU A 59 53.07 6.64 -40.74
CA GLU A 59 53.93 6.52 -39.57
C GLU A 59 53.20 6.81 -38.27
N PRO A 60 53.42 6.02 -37.20
CA PRO A 60 52.87 6.29 -35.88
C PRO A 60 53.40 7.60 -35.29
N ILE A 61 52.50 8.39 -34.69
CA ILE A 61 52.86 9.62 -33.97
C ILE A 61 53.07 9.29 -32.49
N ARG A 62 54.02 9.99 -31.86
CA ARG A 62 54.26 9.91 -30.41
C ARG A 62 53.01 10.33 -29.65
N GLY A 63 52.73 9.59 -28.60
CA GLY A 63 51.65 9.83 -27.66
C GLY A 63 51.85 11.09 -26.80
N ILE A 64 50.97 11.26 -25.82
CA ILE A 64 51.05 12.29 -24.77
C ILE A 64 51.45 11.58 -23.48
N GLU A 65 52.57 11.99 -22.90
CA GLU A 65 53.06 11.42 -21.64
C GLU A 65 52.41 12.08 -20.41
N LYS A 66 52.59 11.42 -19.26
CA LYS A 66 52.03 11.88 -17.99
C LYS A 66 52.45 13.33 -17.71
N ASN A 67 51.47 14.16 -17.37
CA ASN A 67 51.63 15.59 -17.05
C ASN A 67 52.04 16.52 -18.19
N GLU A 68 52.20 16.06 -19.44
CA GLU A 68 52.50 16.94 -20.57
C GLU A 68 51.29 17.81 -20.96
N TYR A 69 50.09 17.23 -20.89
CA TYR A 69 48.83 17.93 -21.17
C TYR A 69 47.94 17.90 -19.94
N ARG A 70 47.72 19.07 -19.31
CA ARG A 70 46.94 19.23 -18.08
C ARG A 70 45.67 20.03 -18.30
N LEU A 71 44.63 19.62 -17.60
CA LEU A 71 43.32 20.25 -17.57
C LEU A 71 42.95 20.57 -16.13
N TYR A 72 42.14 21.60 -15.95
CA TYR A 72 41.68 22.06 -14.64
C TYR A 72 40.17 22.20 -14.71
N SER A 73 39.47 21.60 -13.75
CA SER A 73 38.04 21.82 -13.60
C SER A 73 37.78 23.13 -12.87
N ASP A 74 36.65 23.76 -13.19
CA ASP A 74 36.21 24.95 -12.49
C ASP A 74 36.02 24.67 -11.00
N ASN A 75 36.32 25.69 -10.19
CA ASN A 75 36.08 25.64 -8.75
C ASN A 75 34.69 26.21 -8.45
N TYR A 76 33.68 25.35 -8.47
CA TYR A 76 32.30 25.70 -8.15
C TYR A 76 31.82 25.00 -6.87
N ALA A 77 30.66 25.43 -6.40
CA ALA A 77 29.89 24.78 -5.36
C ALA A 77 28.42 24.76 -5.78
N ASP A 78 27.85 23.56 -5.82
CA ASP A 78 26.46 23.36 -6.17
C ASP A 78 25.52 23.90 -5.08
N SER A 79 24.33 24.34 -5.48
CA SER A 79 23.26 24.62 -4.53
C SER A 79 22.84 23.35 -3.80
N TYR A 80 22.44 23.47 -2.54
CA TYR A 80 21.94 22.36 -1.75
C TYR A 80 20.82 21.58 -2.46
N SER A 81 20.85 20.25 -2.31
CA SER A 81 19.78 19.36 -2.72
C SER A 81 19.59 18.28 -1.66
N ASP A 82 18.33 17.90 -1.41
CA ASP A 82 18.01 16.85 -0.46
C ASP A 82 18.60 15.48 -0.85
N GLY A 83 18.69 14.59 0.14
CA GLY A 83 19.12 13.22 -0.08
C GLY A 83 18.02 12.42 -0.77
N THR A 84 18.39 11.40 -1.52
CA THR A 84 17.42 10.57 -2.22
C THR A 84 17.89 9.12 -2.33
N THR A 85 16.92 8.24 -2.50
CA THR A 85 17.16 6.86 -2.86
C THR A 85 17.30 6.73 -4.37
N CYS A 86 18.21 5.89 -4.83
CA CYS A 86 18.50 5.64 -6.24
C CYS A 86 18.58 4.13 -6.49
N LEU A 87 18.35 3.75 -7.74
CA LEU A 87 18.26 2.37 -8.19
C LEU A 87 19.37 2.10 -9.21
N LEU A 88 20.05 0.97 -9.02
CA LEU A 88 20.90 0.34 -10.03
C LEU A 88 20.27 -0.97 -10.46
N ARG A 89 20.47 -1.36 -11.72
CA ARG A 89 20.10 -2.68 -12.22
C ARG A 89 21.36 -3.47 -12.55
N LEU A 90 21.36 -4.75 -12.22
CA LEU A 90 22.41 -5.66 -12.67
C LEU A 90 22.12 -6.14 -14.09
N THR A 91 23.16 -6.48 -14.85
CA THR A 91 23.02 -7.19 -16.13
C THR A 91 22.31 -8.53 -15.90
N ARG A 92 21.90 -9.20 -16.97
CA ARG A 92 21.28 -10.52 -16.85
C ARG A 92 22.22 -11.53 -16.18
N GLU A 93 23.46 -11.59 -16.64
CA GLU A 93 24.51 -12.44 -16.05
C GLU A 93 24.79 -12.05 -14.59
N GLY A 94 24.87 -10.74 -14.31
CA GLY A 94 25.07 -10.25 -12.94
C GLY A 94 23.90 -10.57 -12.01
N SER A 95 22.67 -10.59 -12.54
CA SER A 95 21.48 -10.98 -11.79
C SER A 95 21.47 -12.47 -11.45
N ASP A 96 21.91 -13.32 -12.37
CA ASP A 96 22.02 -14.76 -12.14
C ASP A 96 23.13 -15.07 -11.13
N TYR A 97 24.27 -14.39 -11.25
CA TYR A 97 25.33 -14.44 -10.24
C TYR A 97 24.81 -13.99 -8.86
N PHE A 98 24.17 -12.83 -8.77
CA PHE A 98 23.60 -12.29 -7.54
C PHE A 98 22.65 -13.28 -6.85
N LYS A 99 21.76 -13.92 -7.61
CA LYS A 99 20.79 -14.89 -7.06
C LYS A 99 21.43 -16.19 -6.57
N SER A 100 22.67 -16.48 -6.97
CA SER A 100 23.43 -17.63 -6.47
C SER A 100 24.12 -17.38 -5.12
N LEU A 101 24.20 -16.12 -4.69
CA LEU A 101 24.89 -15.70 -3.48
C LEU A 101 24.07 -15.92 -2.21
N SER A 102 24.76 -16.13 -1.09
CA SER A 102 24.16 -16.07 0.24
C SER A 102 23.85 -14.62 0.66
N ASN A 103 22.99 -14.44 1.67
CA ASN A 103 22.65 -13.11 2.17
C ASN A 103 23.87 -12.27 2.62
N ASN A 104 24.90 -12.93 3.17
CA ASN A 104 26.12 -12.23 3.59
C ASN A 104 26.92 -11.75 2.37
N GLU A 105 27.04 -12.59 1.34
CA GLU A 105 27.72 -12.24 0.08
C GLU A 105 26.97 -11.15 -0.69
N ILE A 106 25.64 -11.17 -0.67
CA ILE A 106 24.80 -10.08 -1.21
C ILE A 106 25.16 -8.75 -0.53
N ASN A 107 25.20 -8.72 0.80
CA ASN A 107 25.55 -7.49 1.54
C ASN A 107 26.99 -7.02 1.24
N SER A 108 27.92 -7.96 1.08
CA SER A 108 29.29 -7.65 0.65
C SER A 108 29.30 -7.02 -0.74
N LEU A 109 28.57 -7.59 -1.70
CA LEU A 109 28.47 -7.07 -3.06
C LEU A 109 27.89 -5.64 -3.10
N PHE A 110 26.84 -5.37 -2.31
CA PHE A 110 26.31 -4.01 -2.13
C PHE A 110 27.40 -3.03 -1.67
N THR A 111 28.17 -3.45 -0.68
CA THR A 111 29.24 -2.63 -0.08
C THR A 111 30.37 -2.38 -1.08
N GLU A 112 30.79 -3.41 -1.81
CA GLU A 112 31.82 -3.32 -2.85
C GLU A 112 31.41 -2.36 -3.97
N ILE A 113 30.19 -2.51 -4.50
CA ILE A 113 29.65 -1.60 -5.52
C ILE A 113 29.63 -0.15 -5.00
N SER A 114 29.15 0.06 -3.77
CA SER A 114 29.12 1.39 -3.16
C SER A 114 30.51 2.01 -3.02
N ASN A 115 31.50 1.22 -2.60
CA ASN A 115 32.88 1.65 -2.41
C ASN A 115 33.57 1.94 -3.74
N GLU A 116 33.40 1.08 -4.74
CA GLU A 116 33.95 1.27 -6.08
C GLU A 116 33.39 2.54 -6.73
N LEU A 117 32.07 2.73 -6.68
CA LEU A 117 31.43 3.94 -7.20
C LEU A 117 31.93 5.18 -6.46
N SER A 118 31.93 5.18 -5.12
CA SER A 118 32.39 6.33 -4.32
C SER A 118 33.84 6.71 -4.62
N ARG A 119 34.70 5.71 -4.85
CA ARG A 119 36.10 5.94 -5.23
C ARG A 119 36.20 6.56 -6.64
N ILE A 120 35.42 6.07 -7.60
CA ILE A 120 35.46 6.53 -8.99
C ILE A 120 34.81 7.90 -9.15
N THR A 121 33.77 8.26 -8.39
CA THR A 121 33.11 9.58 -8.43
C THR A 121 33.64 10.60 -7.41
N PRO A 122 34.88 10.41 -6.94
CA PRO A 122 35.41 10.86 -5.63
C PRO A 122 34.37 11.45 -4.65
N ILE A 123 33.37 10.64 -4.30
CA ILE A 123 32.34 11.03 -3.35
C ILE A 123 32.83 10.74 -1.93
N GLU A 124 32.44 11.59 -0.96
CA GLU A 124 32.74 11.31 0.45
C GLU A 124 32.07 10.00 0.92
N ALA A 125 32.79 9.15 1.67
CA ALA A 125 32.35 7.77 1.98
C ALA A 125 30.98 7.65 2.68
N ASN A 126 30.48 8.72 3.30
CA ASN A 126 29.18 8.76 3.95
C ASN A 126 28.03 9.23 3.05
N ARG A 127 28.30 9.59 1.78
CA ARG A 127 27.31 10.15 0.87
C ARG A 127 26.63 9.11 -0.01
N LEU A 128 27.28 7.98 -0.29
CA LEU A 128 26.68 6.86 -0.99
C LEU A 128 26.65 5.66 -0.03
N SER A 129 25.45 5.29 0.41
CA SER A 129 25.27 4.18 1.35
C SER A 129 24.34 3.11 0.79
N THR A 130 24.47 1.90 1.31
CA THR A 130 23.67 0.76 0.88
C THR A 130 22.40 0.66 1.71
N SER A 131 21.30 0.28 1.07
CA SER A 131 20.09 -0.12 1.79
C SER A 131 20.03 -1.63 2.05
N ASN A 132 20.84 -2.41 1.32
CA ASN A 132 20.78 -3.87 1.18
C ASN A 132 19.40 -4.38 0.76
N ARG A 133 18.57 -3.52 0.18
CA ARG A 133 17.25 -3.86 -0.34
C ARG A 133 17.36 -4.03 -1.85
N TRP A 134 16.72 -5.08 -2.33
CA TRP A 134 16.69 -5.41 -3.75
C TRP A 134 15.33 -6.02 -4.10
N GLN A 135 15.00 -6.00 -5.40
CA GLN A 135 13.85 -6.72 -5.94
C GLN A 135 14.15 -7.14 -7.39
N ASN A 136 13.31 -7.98 -7.99
CA ASN A 136 13.37 -8.21 -9.43
C ASN A 136 12.65 -7.07 -10.18
N ASP A 137 13.23 -6.61 -11.29
CA ASP A 137 12.56 -5.74 -12.25
C ASP A 137 11.36 -6.51 -12.83
N ALA A 138 10.15 -5.98 -12.70
CA ALA A 138 8.93 -6.64 -13.18
C ALA A 138 9.00 -6.98 -14.68
N LYS A 139 9.68 -6.14 -15.49
CA LYS A 139 9.75 -6.31 -16.94
C LYS A 139 10.84 -7.27 -17.38
N THR A 140 12.03 -7.16 -16.80
CA THR A 140 13.22 -7.90 -17.27
C THR A 140 13.65 -9.03 -16.35
N GLN A 141 13.09 -9.10 -15.14
CA GLN A 141 13.46 -10.04 -14.07
C GLN A 141 14.93 -9.96 -13.61
N GLN A 142 15.64 -8.91 -14.04
CA GLN A 142 16.97 -8.55 -13.56
C GLN A 142 16.88 -7.98 -12.13
N VAL A 143 17.98 -8.05 -11.38
CA VAL A 143 18.03 -7.55 -10.00
C VAL A 143 18.15 -6.02 -10.02
N LEU A 144 17.20 -5.37 -9.33
CA LEU A 144 17.25 -3.96 -8.97
C LEU A 144 17.76 -3.82 -7.54
N MET A 145 18.71 -2.92 -7.34
CA MET A 145 19.38 -2.67 -6.06
C MET A 145 19.15 -1.23 -5.63
N GLU A 146 18.83 -1.04 -4.35
CA GLU A 146 18.55 0.28 -3.77
C GLU A 146 19.79 0.85 -3.05
N PHE A 147 20.20 2.05 -3.43
CA PHE A 147 21.27 2.83 -2.81
C PHE A 147 20.72 4.17 -2.32
N LYS A 148 21.36 4.75 -1.30
CA LYS A 148 21.00 6.07 -0.77
C LYS A 148 22.11 7.05 -1.07
N VAL A 149 21.73 8.19 -1.63
CA VAL A 149 22.59 9.35 -1.81
C VAL A 149 22.23 10.37 -0.74
N GLU A 150 23.10 10.55 0.24
CA GLU A 150 22.87 11.46 1.37
C GLU A 150 23.13 12.91 0.95
N ALA A 151 22.34 13.84 1.48
CA ALA A 151 22.61 15.26 1.32
C ALA A 151 23.81 15.69 2.17
N SER A 152 24.52 16.71 1.71
CA SER A 152 25.55 17.40 2.50
C SER A 152 25.45 18.90 2.32
N LYS A 153 25.54 19.63 3.43
CA LYS A 153 25.66 21.10 3.43
C LYS A 153 27.12 21.57 3.31
N ASN A 154 28.07 20.67 3.52
CA ASN A 154 29.50 20.98 3.61
C ASN A 154 30.28 20.50 2.39
N SER A 155 29.62 19.87 1.42
CA SER A 155 30.23 19.40 0.18
C SER A 155 29.98 20.39 -0.95
N LYS A 156 30.95 20.53 -1.85
CA LYS A 156 30.79 21.32 -3.08
C LYS A 156 29.86 20.63 -4.08
N ILE A 157 29.71 19.31 -4.00
CA ILE A 157 28.92 18.49 -4.92
C ILE A 157 27.61 18.11 -4.24
N ASN A 158 26.49 18.45 -4.89
CA ASN A 158 25.17 18.11 -4.37
C ASN A 158 24.70 16.70 -4.81
N THR A 159 23.56 16.26 -4.30
CA THR A 159 22.95 14.95 -4.59
C THR A 159 22.63 14.77 -6.08
N LYS A 160 22.10 15.81 -6.75
CA LYS A 160 21.72 15.73 -8.17
C LYS A 160 22.93 15.50 -9.07
N HIS A 161 24.03 16.16 -8.77
CA HIS A 161 25.27 16.02 -9.50
C HIS A 161 25.88 14.63 -9.28
N ILE A 162 25.91 14.12 -8.04
CA ILE A 162 26.29 12.73 -7.76
C ILE A 162 25.48 11.74 -8.61
N ILE A 163 24.16 11.92 -8.67
CA ILE A 163 23.29 11.03 -9.45
C ILE A 163 23.67 11.08 -10.94
N THR A 164 23.85 12.29 -11.48
CA THR A 164 24.18 12.51 -12.89
C THR A 164 25.54 11.91 -13.25
N ASP A 165 26.53 12.03 -12.36
CA ASP A 165 27.85 11.44 -12.54
C ASP A 165 27.79 9.91 -12.56
N VAL A 166 27.15 9.31 -11.55
CA VAL A 166 27.04 7.86 -11.46
C VAL A 166 26.20 7.31 -12.61
N ASP A 167 25.12 7.98 -13.02
CA ASP A 167 24.30 7.60 -14.17
C ASP A 167 25.13 7.62 -15.46
N ASN A 168 25.89 8.69 -15.70
CA ASN A 168 26.81 8.78 -16.84
C ASN A 168 27.86 7.65 -16.80
N LEU A 169 28.46 7.37 -15.64
CA LEU A 169 29.43 6.29 -15.51
C LEU A 169 28.84 4.94 -15.91
N VAL A 170 27.63 4.64 -15.45
CA VAL A 170 26.91 3.39 -15.76
C VAL A 170 26.51 3.33 -17.23
N ARG A 171 25.94 4.40 -17.80
CA ARG A 171 25.51 4.41 -19.21
C ARG A 171 26.67 4.30 -20.19
N PHE A 172 27.82 4.88 -19.85
CA PHE A 172 29.03 4.82 -20.67
C PHE A 172 30.08 3.85 -20.11
N LYS A 173 29.62 2.80 -19.42
CA LYS A 173 30.43 1.76 -18.77
C LYS A 173 31.64 1.30 -19.59
N ALA A 174 31.46 1.10 -20.90
CA ALA A 174 32.51 0.64 -21.80
C ALA A 174 33.75 1.57 -21.89
N TYR A 175 33.59 2.83 -21.49
CA TYR A 175 34.64 3.86 -21.53
C TYR A 175 35.07 4.34 -20.15
N THR A 176 34.50 3.80 -19.07
CA THR A 176 34.72 4.27 -17.71
C THR A 176 35.33 3.17 -16.84
N PRO A 177 36.01 3.51 -15.72
CA PRO A 177 36.72 2.54 -14.88
C PRO A 177 35.81 1.48 -14.23
N ILE A 178 34.49 1.71 -14.20
CA ILE A 178 33.55 0.73 -13.63
C ILE A 178 33.50 -0.57 -14.43
N SER A 179 33.87 -0.56 -15.71
CA SER A 179 33.99 -1.80 -16.50
C SER A 179 35.18 -2.67 -16.10
N LEU A 180 36.19 -2.09 -15.47
CA LEU A 180 37.44 -2.75 -15.07
C LEU A 180 37.45 -3.16 -13.59
N SER A 181 36.40 -2.80 -12.85
CA SER A 181 36.33 -3.04 -11.41
C SER A 181 35.63 -4.37 -11.11
N ASN A 182 35.81 -4.89 -9.90
CA ASN A 182 35.45 -6.27 -9.58
C ASN A 182 33.94 -6.48 -9.46
N SER A 183 33.17 -5.45 -9.11
CA SER A 183 31.75 -5.60 -8.80
C SER A 183 30.87 -4.68 -9.65
N THR A 184 31.33 -3.47 -9.95
CA THR A 184 30.60 -2.51 -10.80
C THR A 184 30.54 -2.90 -12.28
N TYR A 185 31.34 -3.88 -12.73
CA TYR A 185 31.19 -4.45 -14.08
C TYR A 185 29.86 -5.22 -14.25
N LEU A 186 29.18 -5.57 -13.16
CA LEU A 186 27.87 -6.24 -13.18
C LEU A 186 26.70 -5.27 -13.45
N LEU A 187 26.94 -3.96 -13.45
CA LEU A 187 25.89 -2.96 -13.63
C LEU A 187 25.41 -2.91 -15.09
N ASP A 188 24.09 -2.75 -15.27
CA ASP A 188 23.43 -2.68 -16.56
C ASP A 188 23.47 -1.26 -17.12
N GLU A 189 24.28 -1.07 -18.17
CA GLU A 189 24.46 0.21 -18.86
C GLU A 189 23.16 0.76 -19.50
N THR A 190 22.18 -0.09 -19.81
CA THR A 190 20.91 0.35 -20.40
C THR A 190 19.97 0.98 -19.37
N TYR A 191 20.14 0.66 -18.09
CA TYR A 191 19.32 1.19 -17.01
C TYR A 191 19.86 2.51 -16.46
N GLY A 192 21.14 2.54 -16.10
CA GLY A 192 21.78 3.71 -15.47
C GLY A 192 21.59 3.76 -13.95
N PHE A 193 21.63 4.97 -13.38
CA PHE A 193 21.44 5.25 -11.96
C PHE A 193 20.28 6.21 -11.75
N ILE A 194 19.10 5.65 -11.48
CA ILE A 194 17.84 6.40 -11.53
C ILE A 194 17.32 6.65 -10.12
N PRO A 195 16.95 7.90 -9.75
CA PRO A 195 16.28 8.18 -8.49
C PRO A 195 14.99 7.36 -8.33
N ALA A 196 14.81 6.74 -7.17
CA ALA A 196 13.56 6.08 -6.84
C ALA A 196 12.44 7.13 -6.80
N THR A 197 11.36 6.88 -7.56
CA THR A 197 10.26 7.83 -7.67
C THR A 197 9.52 7.95 -6.34
N ASN A 198 9.36 9.18 -5.84
CA ASN A 198 8.49 9.44 -4.71
C ASN A 198 7.02 9.16 -5.10
N LEU A 199 6.32 8.34 -4.29
CA LEU A 199 4.91 7.98 -4.50
C LEU A 199 4.02 9.21 -4.65
N TRP A 200 4.23 10.23 -3.83
CA TRP A 200 3.45 11.47 -3.88
C TRP A 200 3.64 12.17 -5.23
N GLU A 201 4.90 12.35 -5.65
CA GLU A 201 5.17 13.00 -6.94
C GLU A 201 4.59 12.24 -8.12
N LYS A 202 4.65 10.91 -8.06
CA LYS A 202 4.15 10.03 -9.12
C LYS A 202 2.63 9.94 -9.16
N TYR A 203 1.96 9.93 -8.01
CA TYR A 203 0.53 9.57 -7.90
C TYR A 203 -0.39 10.66 -7.31
N LYS A 204 0.10 11.88 -7.05
CA LYS A 204 -0.71 12.96 -6.47
C LYS A 204 -2.04 13.21 -7.20
N TYR A 205 -2.06 13.15 -8.53
CA TYR A 205 -3.29 13.37 -9.31
C TYR A 205 -4.26 12.19 -9.24
N GLN A 206 -3.75 10.95 -9.22
CA GLN A 206 -4.53 9.74 -9.01
C GLN A 206 -5.19 9.76 -7.62
N LEU A 207 -4.46 10.21 -6.60
CA LEU A 207 -5.00 10.40 -5.25
C LEU A 207 -6.12 11.44 -5.20
N VAL A 208 -6.06 12.51 -6.00
CA VAL A 208 -7.16 13.48 -6.11
C VAL A 208 -8.44 12.83 -6.64
N TYR A 209 -8.36 11.91 -7.61
CA TYR A 209 -9.53 11.16 -8.08
C TYR A 209 -10.11 10.24 -6.99
N VAL A 210 -9.25 9.59 -6.20
CA VAL A 210 -9.68 8.78 -5.05
C VAL A 210 -10.40 9.65 -4.02
N CYS A 211 -9.85 10.82 -3.68
CA CYS A 211 -10.51 11.79 -2.80
C CYS A 211 -11.86 12.27 -3.36
N GLY A 212 -11.93 12.54 -4.67
CA GLY A 212 -13.19 12.89 -5.34
C GLY A 212 -14.24 11.80 -5.21
N GLY A 213 -13.86 10.53 -5.39
CA GLY A 213 -14.74 9.38 -5.17
C GLY A 213 -15.28 9.31 -3.74
N ILE A 214 -14.42 9.51 -2.73
CA ILE A 214 -14.83 9.54 -1.32
C ILE A 214 -15.85 10.66 -1.06
N VAL A 215 -15.61 11.86 -1.60
CA VAL A 215 -16.55 12.99 -1.47
C VAL A 215 -17.90 12.67 -2.10
N LEU A 216 -17.94 12.01 -3.27
CA LEU A 216 -19.18 11.59 -3.91
C LEU A 216 -19.96 10.57 -3.07
N VAL A 217 -19.28 9.60 -2.47
CA VAL A 217 -19.90 8.60 -1.58
C VAL A 217 -20.48 9.30 -0.33
N CYS A 218 -19.73 10.23 0.26
CA CYS A 218 -20.21 11.05 1.39
C CYS A 218 -21.43 11.89 1.00
N ALA A 219 -21.43 12.52 -0.17
CA ALA A 219 -22.57 13.28 -0.67
C ALA A 219 -23.81 12.39 -0.87
N ALA A 220 -23.64 11.20 -1.46
CA ALA A 220 -24.71 10.23 -1.62
C ALA A 220 -25.31 9.80 -0.27
N PHE A 221 -24.46 9.58 0.74
CA PHE A 221 -24.90 9.30 2.11
C PHE A 221 -25.71 10.46 2.71
N LEU A 222 -25.21 11.69 2.60
CA LEU A 222 -25.90 12.87 3.14
C LEU A 222 -27.27 13.08 2.48
N VAL A 223 -27.35 12.95 1.16
CA VAL A 223 -28.61 13.05 0.41
C VAL A 223 -29.59 11.97 0.86
N ALA A 224 -29.16 10.71 0.95
CA ALA A 224 -30.01 9.62 1.39
C ALA A 224 -30.50 9.83 2.84
N ARG A 225 -29.61 10.29 3.73
CA ARG A 225 -29.95 10.58 5.13
C ARG A 225 -30.92 11.75 5.29
N PHE A 226 -30.76 12.79 4.47
CA PHE A 226 -31.63 13.96 4.50
C PHE A 226 -33.02 13.64 3.96
N LEU A 227 -33.12 12.95 2.82
CA LEU A 227 -34.40 12.63 2.20
C LEU A 227 -35.15 11.49 2.92
N TYR A 228 -34.41 10.50 3.43
CA TYR A 228 -34.99 9.28 3.99
C TYR A 228 -34.30 8.88 5.30
N PRO A 229 -34.56 9.59 6.41
CA PRO A 229 -33.87 9.36 7.68
C PRO A 229 -34.17 7.99 8.31
N GLY A 230 -35.29 7.34 7.94
CA GLY A 230 -35.71 6.03 8.47
C GLY A 230 -34.97 4.82 7.89
N GLY A 231 -34.25 4.98 6.77
CA GLY A 231 -33.45 3.91 6.18
C GLY A 231 -32.07 3.75 6.82
N ASN A 232 -31.49 2.55 6.75
CA ASN A 232 -30.12 2.29 7.21
C ASN A 232 -29.09 2.78 6.16
N ASN A 233 -28.97 4.10 6.03
CA ASN A 233 -28.18 4.70 4.94
C ASN A 233 -26.67 4.56 5.07
N SER A 234 -26.15 4.19 6.25
CA SER A 234 -24.71 3.92 6.42
C SER A 234 -24.23 2.71 5.61
N ILE A 235 -25.16 1.87 5.13
CA ILE A 235 -24.85 0.72 4.26
C ILE A 235 -24.16 1.13 2.95
N ILE A 236 -24.31 2.38 2.48
CA ILE A 236 -23.60 2.87 1.29
C ILE A 236 -22.08 2.76 1.48
N PHE A 237 -21.58 3.18 2.65
CA PHE A 237 -20.15 3.15 2.93
C PHE A 237 -19.64 1.72 2.98
N GLN A 238 -20.36 0.83 3.68
CA GLN A 238 -20.00 -0.57 3.79
C GLN A 238 -19.99 -1.24 2.41
N PHE A 239 -21.05 -1.09 1.62
CA PHE A 239 -21.14 -1.68 0.29
C PHE A 239 -20.08 -1.14 -0.68
N THR A 240 -19.82 0.17 -0.64
CA THR A 240 -18.77 0.78 -1.46
C THR A 240 -17.39 0.24 -1.07
N LEU A 241 -17.14 0.11 0.23
CA LEU A 241 -15.87 -0.39 0.74
C LEU A 241 -15.64 -1.85 0.31
N ILE A 242 -16.66 -2.72 0.38
CA ILE A 242 -16.59 -4.11 -0.12
C ILE A 242 -16.20 -4.15 -1.60
N LEU A 243 -16.82 -3.30 -2.43
CA LEU A 243 -16.51 -3.27 -3.86
C LEU A 243 -15.10 -2.77 -4.14
N VAL A 244 -14.66 -1.73 -3.44
CA VAL A 244 -13.31 -1.17 -3.59
C VAL A 244 -12.26 -2.19 -3.16
N ASP A 245 -12.45 -2.85 -2.03
CA ASP A 245 -11.53 -3.85 -1.50
C ASP A 245 -11.35 -5.03 -2.45
N PHE A 246 -12.45 -5.66 -2.86
CA PHE A 246 -12.42 -6.75 -3.84
C PHE A 246 -11.75 -6.35 -5.16
N THR A 247 -12.01 -5.12 -5.63
CA THR A 247 -11.38 -4.59 -6.85
C THR A 247 -9.88 -4.40 -6.67
N LEU A 248 -9.45 -3.83 -5.54
CA LEU A 248 -8.04 -3.59 -5.24
C LEU A 248 -7.26 -4.88 -5.04
N ASP A 249 -7.85 -5.90 -4.44
CA ASP A 249 -7.24 -7.22 -4.27
C ASP A 249 -7.02 -7.93 -5.61
N MET A 250 -8.03 -7.89 -6.49
CA MET A 250 -7.89 -8.39 -7.86
C MET A 250 -6.81 -7.63 -8.64
N LEU A 251 -6.82 -6.29 -8.57
CA LEU A 251 -5.81 -5.47 -9.25
C LEU A 251 -4.40 -5.72 -8.70
N PHE A 252 -4.26 -5.91 -7.40
CA PHE A 252 -2.99 -6.27 -6.77
C PHE A 252 -2.46 -7.59 -7.34
N ILE A 253 -3.28 -8.64 -7.39
CA ILE A 253 -2.87 -9.94 -7.93
C ILE A 253 -2.42 -9.82 -9.39
N VAL A 254 -3.20 -9.14 -10.23
CA VAL A 254 -2.95 -9.04 -11.67
C VAL A 254 -1.71 -8.20 -11.98
N ASN A 255 -1.55 -7.05 -11.32
CA ASN A 255 -0.52 -6.09 -11.68
C ASN A 255 0.75 -6.20 -10.85
N ASN A 256 0.66 -6.67 -9.60
CA ASN A 256 1.74 -6.61 -8.62
C ASN A 256 2.03 -7.94 -7.94
N GLY A 257 1.16 -8.95 -8.07
CA GLY A 257 1.31 -10.23 -7.38
C GLY A 257 2.59 -10.97 -7.73
N GLN A 258 3.21 -10.66 -8.87
CA GLN A 258 4.47 -11.25 -9.34
C GLN A 258 5.72 -10.46 -8.95
N ASP A 259 5.59 -9.23 -8.43
CA ASP A 259 6.76 -8.39 -8.10
C ASP A 259 7.61 -9.02 -6.97
N VAL A 260 6.95 -9.73 -6.05
CA VAL A 260 7.58 -10.45 -4.94
C VAL A 260 7.37 -11.95 -5.14
N GLN A 261 8.48 -12.67 -5.25
CA GLN A 261 8.46 -14.12 -5.39
C GLN A 261 7.73 -14.76 -4.20
N GLY A 262 6.78 -15.64 -4.50
CA GLY A 262 6.02 -16.38 -3.50
C GLY A 262 4.74 -15.71 -3.00
N LEU A 263 4.42 -14.46 -3.39
CA LEU A 263 3.14 -13.83 -2.99
C LEU A 263 1.98 -14.12 -3.95
N PHE A 264 2.24 -14.31 -5.24
CA PHE A 264 1.21 -14.54 -6.26
C PHE A 264 0.23 -15.66 -5.92
N TYR A 265 0.74 -16.86 -5.63
CA TYR A 265 -0.09 -18.04 -5.38
C TYR A 265 -0.89 -17.94 -4.07
N PRO A 266 -0.30 -17.53 -2.92
CA PRO A 266 -1.07 -17.26 -1.71
C PRO A 266 -2.20 -16.25 -1.92
N SER A 267 -1.95 -15.14 -2.62
CA SER A 267 -2.98 -14.13 -2.87
C SER A 267 -4.16 -14.67 -3.66
N ILE A 268 -3.90 -15.44 -4.73
CA ILE A 268 -4.97 -16.10 -5.51
C ILE A 268 -5.74 -17.11 -4.64
N LEU A 269 -5.03 -17.91 -3.83
CA LEU A 269 -5.65 -18.92 -3.00
C LEU A 269 -6.59 -18.29 -1.96
N ILE A 270 -6.15 -17.22 -1.29
CA ILE A 270 -6.94 -16.49 -0.29
C ILE A 270 -8.19 -15.89 -0.95
N LEU A 271 -8.03 -15.20 -2.08
CA LEU A 271 -9.16 -14.59 -2.77
C LEU A 271 -10.18 -15.65 -3.24
N CYS A 272 -9.72 -16.73 -3.89
CA CYS A 272 -10.59 -17.80 -4.36
C CYS A 272 -11.32 -18.50 -3.20
N LEU A 273 -10.62 -18.73 -2.10
CA LEU A 273 -11.18 -19.35 -0.90
C LEU A 273 -12.27 -18.47 -0.29
N SER A 274 -12.01 -17.16 -0.15
CA SER A 274 -12.99 -16.22 0.37
C SER A 274 -14.22 -16.11 -0.53
N VAL A 275 -14.01 -15.91 -1.84
CA VAL A 275 -15.10 -15.80 -2.81
C VAL A 275 -15.99 -17.03 -2.82
N THR A 276 -15.39 -18.21 -2.74
CA THR A 276 -16.12 -19.47 -2.71
C THR A 276 -16.90 -19.61 -1.40
N PHE A 277 -16.27 -19.34 -0.26
CA PHE A 277 -16.92 -19.42 1.05
C PHE A 277 -18.10 -18.45 1.16
N ASN A 278 -17.88 -17.18 0.86
CA ASN A 278 -18.88 -16.12 0.93
C ASN A 278 -20.02 -16.36 -0.06
N GLY A 279 -19.71 -16.75 -1.30
CA GLY A 279 -20.72 -17.08 -2.31
C GLY A 279 -21.61 -18.27 -1.91
N ILE A 280 -21.02 -19.36 -1.39
CA ILE A 280 -21.78 -20.52 -0.89
C ILE A 280 -22.68 -20.10 0.27
N LEU A 281 -22.15 -19.37 1.25
CA LEU A 281 -22.92 -18.95 2.41
C LEU A 281 -24.05 -17.99 2.04
N ALA A 282 -23.81 -17.07 1.10
CA ALA A 282 -24.82 -16.15 0.58
C ALA A 282 -25.96 -16.93 -0.11
N PHE A 283 -25.61 -17.87 -0.98
CA PHE A 283 -26.58 -18.72 -1.66
C PHE A 283 -27.42 -19.54 -0.67
N LEU A 284 -26.79 -20.19 0.31
CA LEU A 284 -27.48 -20.98 1.33
C LEU A 284 -28.40 -20.12 2.20
N THR A 285 -27.99 -18.89 2.52
CA THR A 285 -28.80 -17.94 3.29
C THR A 285 -30.07 -17.58 2.54
N ILE A 286 -29.96 -17.24 1.25
CA ILE A 286 -31.12 -16.90 0.40
C ILE A 286 -32.03 -18.12 0.19
N LEU A 287 -31.46 -19.30 -0.07
CA LEU A 287 -32.23 -20.53 -0.27
C LEU A 287 -33.05 -20.87 0.98
N ARG A 288 -32.42 -20.77 2.15
CA ARG A 288 -33.08 -21.02 3.43
C ARG A 288 -34.20 -20.01 3.71
N GLU A 289 -33.94 -18.72 3.50
CA GLU A 289 -34.97 -17.68 3.69
C GLU A 289 -36.14 -17.89 2.73
N THR A 290 -35.87 -18.27 1.49
CA THR A 290 -36.92 -18.57 0.50
C THR A 290 -37.79 -19.75 0.94
N ALA A 291 -37.20 -20.77 1.57
CA ALA A 291 -37.91 -21.97 2.00
C ALA A 291 -38.64 -21.82 3.35
N GLN A 292 -38.11 -21.03 4.27
CA GLN A 292 -38.57 -20.98 5.67
C GLN A 292 -39.27 -19.67 6.05
N ASN A 293 -39.16 -18.62 5.24
CA ASN A 293 -39.72 -17.30 5.53
C ASN A 293 -40.68 -16.85 4.41
N TYR A 294 -41.98 -16.95 4.68
CA TYR A 294 -43.03 -16.62 3.70
C TYR A 294 -42.96 -15.15 3.23
N GLU A 295 -42.71 -14.21 4.14
CA GLU A 295 -42.61 -12.79 3.81
C GLU A 295 -41.40 -12.51 2.91
N PHE A 296 -40.26 -13.17 3.17
CA PHE A 296 -39.08 -13.06 2.32
C PHE A 296 -39.35 -13.64 0.93
N SER A 297 -39.96 -14.83 0.86
CA SER A 297 -40.31 -15.47 -0.41
C SER A 297 -41.25 -14.61 -1.27
N LYS A 298 -42.28 -14.02 -0.64
CA LYS A 298 -43.19 -13.07 -1.30
C LYS A 298 -42.47 -11.82 -1.81
N TRP A 299 -41.58 -11.25 -1.00
CA TRP A 299 -40.77 -10.10 -1.40
C TRP A 299 -39.79 -10.44 -2.54
N LEU A 300 -39.17 -11.63 -2.50
CA LEU A 300 -38.21 -12.11 -3.49
C LEU A 300 -38.84 -12.26 -4.88
N ASN A 301 -40.09 -12.72 -4.96
CA ASN A 301 -40.82 -12.85 -6.22
C ASN A 301 -40.99 -11.51 -6.96
N THR A 302 -40.97 -10.39 -6.22
CA THR A 302 -41.04 -9.04 -6.82
C THR A 302 -39.66 -8.46 -7.09
N ASN A 303 -38.63 -8.92 -6.37
CA ASN A 303 -37.29 -8.31 -6.35
C ASN A 303 -36.18 -9.27 -6.80
N THR A 304 -36.50 -10.31 -7.57
CA THR A 304 -35.59 -11.40 -7.91
C THR A 304 -34.26 -10.91 -8.51
N ARG A 305 -34.33 -9.92 -9.43
CA ARG A 305 -33.14 -9.39 -10.11
C ARG A 305 -32.12 -8.79 -9.15
N ILE A 306 -32.57 -7.92 -8.25
CA ILE A 306 -31.66 -7.25 -7.30
C ILE A 306 -31.11 -8.26 -6.29
N THR A 307 -31.93 -9.22 -5.84
CA THR A 307 -31.46 -10.29 -4.97
C THR A 307 -30.39 -11.12 -5.65
N THR A 308 -30.58 -11.55 -6.90
CA THR A 308 -29.56 -12.33 -7.63
C THR A 308 -28.25 -11.56 -7.77
N ILE A 309 -28.31 -10.28 -8.14
CA ILE A 309 -27.10 -9.44 -8.27
C ILE A 309 -26.39 -9.34 -6.93
N VAL A 310 -27.11 -9.02 -5.86
CA VAL A 310 -26.52 -8.86 -4.53
C VAL A 310 -25.96 -10.19 -4.03
N THR A 311 -26.62 -11.32 -4.24
CA THR A 311 -26.08 -12.65 -3.88
C THR A 311 -24.77 -12.95 -4.59
N ILE A 312 -24.63 -12.56 -5.86
CA ILE A 312 -23.36 -12.72 -6.60
C ILE A 312 -22.28 -11.78 -6.03
N VAL A 313 -22.63 -10.50 -5.80
CA VAL A 313 -21.70 -9.53 -5.19
C VAL A 313 -21.29 -9.94 -3.78
N SER A 314 -22.15 -10.65 -3.05
CA SER A 314 -21.84 -11.24 -1.76
C SER A 314 -20.80 -12.35 -1.81
N GLY A 315 -20.35 -12.76 -3.01
CA GLY A 315 -19.11 -13.50 -3.15
C GLY A 315 -17.89 -12.69 -2.68
N ALA A 316 -17.85 -11.38 -2.90
CA ALA A 316 -16.77 -10.54 -2.38
C ALA A 316 -16.77 -10.50 -0.85
N ASP A 317 -17.91 -10.18 -0.25
CA ASP A 317 -18.11 -10.22 1.20
C ASP A 317 -19.58 -10.54 1.48
N ILE A 318 -19.83 -11.51 2.35
CA ILE A 318 -21.18 -11.92 2.78
C ILE A 318 -21.99 -10.75 3.35
N ASP A 319 -21.35 -9.73 3.94
CA ASP A 319 -22.02 -8.55 4.46
C ASP A 319 -22.69 -7.70 3.37
N ALA A 320 -22.31 -7.87 2.09
CA ALA A 320 -23.04 -7.25 0.99
C ALA A 320 -24.52 -7.66 0.96
N LEU A 321 -24.90 -8.84 1.48
CA LEU A 321 -26.32 -9.25 1.58
C LEU A 321 -27.16 -8.29 2.43
N ARG A 322 -26.54 -7.58 3.38
CA ARG A 322 -27.28 -6.63 4.24
C ARG A 322 -27.89 -5.48 3.46
N ILE A 323 -27.39 -5.17 2.25
CA ILE A 323 -27.95 -4.10 1.42
C ILE A 323 -29.41 -4.35 1.07
N ILE A 324 -29.82 -5.59 0.80
CA ILE A 324 -31.21 -5.87 0.42
C ILE A 324 -32.19 -5.80 1.59
N GLY A 325 -31.72 -5.78 2.84
CA GLY A 325 -32.54 -5.57 4.03
C GLY A 325 -32.42 -4.18 4.66
N SER A 326 -31.64 -3.28 4.05
CA SER A 326 -31.24 -1.99 4.66
C SER A 326 -32.27 -0.87 4.59
N GLN A 327 -33.26 -1.00 3.70
CA GLN A 327 -34.18 0.05 3.30
C GLN A 327 -33.46 1.35 2.87
N PHE A 328 -32.27 1.18 2.28
CA PHE A 328 -31.42 2.29 1.86
C PHE A 328 -32.20 3.27 0.95
N ALA A 329 -32.07 4.57 1.27
CA ALA A 329 -32.78 5.67 0.61
C ALA A 329 -34.31 5.48 0.55
N GLY A 330 -34.90 4.76 1.51
CA GLY A 330 -36.34 4.48 1.57
C GLY A 330 -36.85 3.59 0.44
N LEU A 331 -35.96 2.93 -0.31
CA LEU A 331 -36.31 2.14 -1.47
C LEU A 331 -36.86 0.76 -1.05
N LYS A 332 -38.09 0.45 -1.47
CA LYS A 332 -38.77 -0.83 -1.17
C LYS A 332 -38.04 -2.06 -1.72
N ILE A 333 -37.25 -1.88 -2.79
CA ILE A 333 -36.38 -2.90 -3.38
C ILE A 333 -35.22 -3.33 -2.46
N PHE A 334 -34.99 -2.61 -1.37
CA PHE A 334 -34.01 -2.93 -0.33
C PHE A 334 -34.68 -3.19 1.03
N SER A 335 -35.95 -3.61 1.04
CA SER A 335 -36.72 -3.89 2.25
C SER A 335 -36.97 -5.39 2.48
N ALA A 336 -35.97 -6.24 2.21
CA ALA A 336 -36.06 -7.67 2.43
C ALA A 336 -36.28 -7.99 3.92
N PRO A 337 -37.31 -8.79 4.27
CA PRO A 337 -37.60 -9.13 5.66
C PRO A 337 -36.75 -10.33 6.10
N PHE A 338 -35.44 -10.12 6.31
CA PHE A 338 -34.55 -11.17 6.79
C PHE A 338 -34.95 -11.68 8.17
N SER A 339 -34.91 -13.00 8.36
CA SER A 339 -35.04 -13.59 9.69
C SER A 339 -33.83 -13.29 10.58
N ILE A 340 -34.03 -13.40 11.90
CA ILE A 340 -32.93 -13.30 12.89
C ILE A 340 -31.85 -14.35 12.61
N LYS A 341 -32.25 -15.55 12.13
CA LYS A 341 -31.31 -16.63 11.80
C LYS A 341 -30.43 -16.27 10.59
N ALA A 342 -31.02 -15.68 9.54
CA ALA A 342 -30.25 -15.22 8.39
C ALA A 342 -29.27 -14.10 8.76
N THR A 343 -29.72 -13.14 9.58
CA THR A 343 -28.84 -12.07 10.09
C THR A 343 -27.68 -12.66 10.91
N GLY A 344 -27.93 -13.68 11.74
CA GLY A 344 -26.90 -14.40 12.49
C GLY A 344 -25.92 -15.17 11.58
N TRP A 345 -26.39 -15.76 10.48
CA TRP A 345 -25.54 -16.42 9.49
C TRP A 345 -24.65 -15.44 8.76
N ILE A 346 -25.18 -14.31 8.32
CA ILE A 346 -24.41 -13.22 7.70
C ILE A 346 -23.33 -12.73 8.67
N PHE A 347 -23.68 -12.49 9.94
CA PHE A 347 -22.73 -12.07 10.96
C PHE A 347 -21.63 -13.11 11.22
N ALA A 348 -21.99 -14.39 11.37
CA ALA A 348 -21.02 -15.46 11.56
C ALA A 348 -20.11 -15.66 10.35
N GLY A 349 -20.64 -15.52 9.13
CA GLY A 349 -19.88 -15.55 7.89
C GLY A 349 -18.86 -14.42 7.81
N SER A 350 -19.31 -13.19 8.06
CA SER A 350 -18.42 -12.02 8.14
C SER A 350 -17.34 -12.28 9.18
N PHE A 351 -17.69 -12.87 10.32
CA PHE A 351 -16.73 -13.22 11.36
C PHE A 351 -15.60 -14.13 10.85
N ILE A 352 -15.96 -15.19 10.14
CA ILE A 352 -15.04 -16.16 9.56
C ILE A 352 -14.15 -15.52 8.47
N THR A 353 -14.72 -14.64 7.63
CA THR A 353 -14.00 -13.94 6.55
C THR A 353 -12.79 -13.15 7.05
N LEU A 354 -12.85 -12.60 8.27
CA LEU A 354 -11.68 -11.94 8.90
C LEU A 354 -10.44 -12.84 8.97
N PHE A 355 -10.62 -14.12 9.25
CA PHE A 355 -9.52 -15.07 9.40
C PHE A 355 -9.10 -15.70 8.08
N ILE A 356 -10.05 -15.81 7.13
CA ILE A 356 -9.81 -16.43 5.82
C ILE A 356 -9.21 -15.42 4.83
N GLU A 357 -9.61 -14.15 4.92
CA GLU A 357 -9.29 -13.09 3.95
C GLU A 357 -8.61 -11.90 4.59
N ASP A 358 -9.30 -11.11 5.44
CA ASP A 358 -8.81 -9.80 5.89
C ASP A 358 -7.40 -9.85 6.53
N ILE A 359 -7.20 -10.76 7.50
CA ILE A 359 -5.92 -10.91 8.20
C ILE A 359 -4.84 -11.43 7.24
N PRO A 360 -5.04 -12.55 6.52
CA PRO A 360 -4.08 -13.02 5.51
C PRO A 360 -3.72 -11.97 4.45
N GLN A 361 -4.71 -11.25 3.93
CA GLN A 361 -4.52 -10.23 2.91
C GLN A 361 -3.71 -9.05 3.46
N PHE A 362 -4.04 -8.57 4.66
CA PHE A 362 -3.22 -7.54 5.33
C PHE A 362 -1.77 -7.99 5.53
N ILE A 363 -1.55 -9.25 5.94
CA ILE A 363 -0.20 -9.82 6.08
C ILE A 363 0.53 -9.82 4.73
N ILE A 364 -0.13 -10.23 3.64
CA ILE A 364 0.43 -10.19 2.28
C ILE A 364 0.85 -8.76 1.92
N GLN A 365 0.01 -7.77 2.17
CA GLN A 365 0.32 -6.37 1.85
C GLN A 365 1.51 -5.84 2.68
N VAL A 366 1.62 -6.25 3.95
CA VAL A 366 2.79 -5.91 4.80
C VAL A 366 4.06 -6.58 4.29
N ILE A 367 4.00 -7.85 3.90
CA ILE A 367 5.15 -8.58 3.33
C ILE A 367 5.57 -7.94 2.00
N TYR A 368 4.62 -7.62 1.13
CA TYR A 368 4.87 -6.93 -0.13
C TYR A 368 5.58 -5.60 0.12
N LYS A 369 5.04 -4.73 1.00
CA LYS A 369 5.68 -3.45 1.35
C LYS A 369 7.11 -3.59 1.87
N LYS A 370 7.41 -4.66 2.62
CA LYS A 370 8.77 -4.90 3.14
C LYS A 370 9.76 -5.34 2.05
N ASN A 371 9.30 -6.10 1.07
CA ASN A 371 10.15 -6.74 0.05
C ASN A 371 10.19 -5.99 -1.29
N THR A 372 9.51 -4.85 -1.40
CA THR A 372 9.50 -4.02 -2.61
C THR A 372 10.22 -2.69 -2.35
N ILE A 373 11.18 -2.34 -3.22
CA ILE A 373 11.87 -1.05 -3.27
C ILE A 373 11.14 -0.05 -4.19
N VAL A 374 10.51 -0.52 -5.27
CA VAL A 374 9.67 0.31 -6.16
C VAL A 374 8.20 0.09 -5.85
N TYR A 375 7.66 0.90 -4.94
CA TYR A 375 6.27 0.75 -4.50
C TYR A 375 5.29 1.43 -5.46
N ASP A 376 4.15 0.78 -5.73
CA ASP A 376 3.09 1.26 -6.63
C ASP A 376 1.85 1.72 -5.85
N ILE A 377 0.94 2.44 -6.52
CA ILE A 377 -0.29 2.99 -5.94
C ILE A 377 -1.31 1.91 -5.58
N ILE A 378 -1.38 0.82 -6.36
CA ILE A 378 -2.35 -0.26 -6.10
C ILE A 378 -2.03 -0.93 -4.75
N PRO A 379 -0.82 -1.49 -4.51
CA PRO A 379 -0.47 -2.04 -3.20
C PRO A 379 -0.60 -1.04 -2.05
N PHE A 380 -0.35 0.25 -2.30
CA PHE A 380 -0.58 1.30 -1.30
C PHE A 380 -2.05 1.40 -0.90
N LEU A 381 -2.95 1.53 -1.88
CA LEU A 381 -4.38 1.63 -1.64
C LEU A 381 -4.94 0.33 -1.05
N THR A 382 -4.46 -0.82 -1.50
CA THR A 382 -4.83 -2.13 -0.94
C THR A 382 -4.42 -2.20 0.53
N LEU A 383 -3.17 -1.87 0.88
CA LEU A 383 -2.71 -1.86 2.27
C LEU A 383 -3.55 -0.93 3.16
N VAL A 384 -3.88 0.28 2.68
CA VAL A 384 -4.73 1.23 3.42
C VAL A 384 -6.14 0.67 3.61
N THR A 385 -6.73 0.11 2.56
CA THR A 385 -8.10 -0.44 2.59
C THR A 385 -8.18 -1.65 3.51
N SER A 386 -7.26 -2.62 3.39
CA SER A 386 -7.20 -3.78 4.29
C SER A 386 -6.96 -3.36 5.75
N SER A 387 -6.19 -2.29 5.99
CA SER A 387 -6.01 -1.74 7.35
C SER A 387 -7.32 -1.17 7.91
N ILE A 388 -8.06 -0.42 7.09
CA ILE A 388 -9.35 0.16 7.48
C ILE A 388 -10.38 -0.93 7.77
N ILE A 389 -10.46 -1.96 6.92
CA ILE A 389 -11.35 -3.11 7.09
C ILE A 389 -11.05 -3.83 8.39
N LEU A 390 -9.78 -4.14 8.64
CA LEU A 390 -9.37 -4.84 9.84
C LEU A 390 -9.77 -4.07 11.10
N ILE A 391 -9.53 -2.75 11.12
CA ILE A 391 -9.93 -1.87 12.22
C ILE A 391 -11.44 -1.83 12.37
N ASN A 392 -12.19 -1.65 11.27
CA ASN A 392 -13.65 -1.59 11.29
C ASN A 392 -14.25 -2.90 11.80
N ASN A 393 -13.74 -4.03 11.33
CA ASN A 393 -14.17 -5.36 11.76
C ASN A 393 -13.87 -5.57 13.24
N LEU A 394 -12.71 -5.15 13.74
CA LEU A 394 -12.39 -5.21 15.16
C LEU A 394 -13.38 -4.37 15.99
N ILE A 395 -13.60 -3.10 15.63
CA ILE A 395 -14.50 -2.18 16.36
C ILE A 395 -15.95 -2.69 16.34
N PHE A 396 -16.48 -3.04 15.17
CA PHE A 396 -17.86 -3.46 14.98
C PHE A 396 -18.16 -4.76 15.75
N ARG A 397 -17.20 -5.69 15.78
CA ARG A 397 -17.35 -6.96 16.50
C ARG A 397 -17.22 -6.78 18.00
N THR A 398 -16.32 -5.92 18.46
CA THR A 398 -16.25 -5.55 19.88
C THR A 398 -17.57 -4.92 20.33
N TYR A 399 -18.13 -4.01 19.53
CA TYR A 399 -19.43 -3.40 19.80
C TYR A 399 -20.58 -4.42 19.89
N HIS A 400 -20.66 -5.33 18.92
CA HIS A 400 -21.67 -6.40 18.94
C HIS A 400 -21.46 -7.39 20.09
N ALA A 401 -20.23 -7.74 20.43
CA ALA A 401 -19.94 -8.60 21.57
C ALA A 401 -20.41 -7.96 22.90
N PHE A 402 -20.26 -6.65 23.06
CA PHE A 402 -20.82 -5.92 24.20
C PHE A 402 -22.35 -5.92 24.19
N GLN A 403 -22.99 -5.60 23.06
CA GLN A 403 -24.46 -5.64 22.95
C GLN A 403 -25.03 -7.04 23.21
N TYR A 404 -24.45 -8.09 22.65
CA TYR A 404 -24.90 -9.46 22.89
C TYR A 404 -24.69 -9.88 24.34
N ARG A 405 -23.57 -9.49 24.98
CA ARG A 405 -23.36 -9.72 26.41
C ARG A 405 -24.44 -9.06 27.26
N ASP A 406 -24.76 -7.81 26.96
CA ASP A 406 -25.74 -7.04 27.73
C ASP A 406 -27.17 -7.59 27.48
N LEU A 407 -27.51 -7.99 26.25
CA LEU A 407 -28.77 -8.67 25.91
C LEU A 407 -28.92 -10.02 26.65
N TYR A 408 -27.87 -10.84 26.70
CA TYR A 408 -27.91 -12.09 27.46
C TYR A 408 -27.99 -11.84 28.96
N ARG A 409 -27.31 -10.81 29.48
CA ARG A 409 -27.42 -10.40 30.88
C ARG A 409 -28.87 -10.03 31.24
N ASP A 410 -29.55 -9.30 30.37
CA ASP A 410 -30.95 -8.90 30.57
C ASP A 410 -31.90 -10.10 30.47
N ILE A 411 -31.66 -11.03 29.54
CA ILE A 411 -32.43 -12.28 29.43
C ILE A 411 -32.24 -13.14 30.68
N PHE A 412 -31.01 -13.33 31.16
CA PHE A 412 -30.73 -14.09 32.39
C PHE A 412 -31.29 -13.41 33.64
N ALA A 413 -31.21 -12.08 33.75
CA ALA A 413 -31.84 -11.32 34.83
C ALA A 413 -33.37 -11.49 34.83
N SER A 414 -34.00 -11.48 33.64
CA SER A 414 -35.45 -11.70 33.50
C SER A 414 -35.90 -13.13 33.80
N GLN A 415 -35.04 -14.12 33.60
CA GLN A 415 -35.31 -15.53 33.94
C GLN A 415 -35.20 -15.77 35.45
N ASN A 416 -34.19 -15.19 36.11
CA ASN A 416 -34.04 -15.27 37.57
C ASN A 416 -35.20 -14.58 38.30
N LEU A 417 -35.67 -13.43 37.82
CA LEU A 417 -36.85 -12.75 38.36
C LEU A 417 -38.13 -13.61 38.24
N ARG A 418 -38.29 -14.36 37.13
CA ARG A 418 -39.41 -15.30 36.98
C ARG A 418 -39.31 -16.52 37.90
N GLU A 419 -38.12 -17.02 38.19
CA GLU A 419 -37.93 -18.14 39.13
C GLU A 419 -38.16 -17.73 40.60
N GLU A 420 -37.80 -16.51 40.99
CA GLU A 420 -38.11 -15.95 42.30
C GLU A 420 -39.62 -15.73 42.50
N ASP A 421 -40.33 -15.23 41.48
CA ASP A 421 -41.79 -15.07 41.53
C ASP A 421 -42.52 -16.42 41.61
N ILE A 422 -42.04 -17.46 40.92
CA ILE A 422 -42.63 -18.81 40.96
C ILE A 422 -42.36 -19.47 42.32
N THR A 423 -41.17 -19.32 42.90
CA THR A 423 -40.84 -19.88 44.22
C THR A 423 -41.52 -19.15 45.39
N GLY A 424 -41.88 -17.87 45.22
CA GLY A 424 -42.72 -17.13 46.17
C GLY A 424 -44.18 -17.61 46.23
N ILE A 425 -44.71 -18.17 45.14
CA ILE A 425 -46.09 -18.69 45.08
C ILE A 425 -46.23 -20.07 45.75
N TYR A 426 -45.15 -20.85 45.87
CA TYR A 426 -45.17 -22.19 46.48
C TYR A 426 -44.89 -22.22 47.99
N ASN A 427 -44.59 -21.08 48.62
CA ASN A 427 -44.21 -20.98 50.05
C ASN A 427 -45.22 -20.24 50.93
N THR A 428 -46.52 -20.32 50.64
CA THR A 428 -47.57 -19.90 51.59
C THR A 428 -48.16 -21.11 52.32
N PRO A 429 -48.04 -21.22 53.67
CA PRO A 429 -48.67 -22.30 54.40
C PRO A 429 -50.18 -22.10 54.53
N VAL A 430 -50.92 -23.18 54.30
CA VAL A 430 -52.36 -23.29 54.49
C VAL A 430 -52.70 -23.17 55.97
N SER A 431 -53.54 -22.19 56.32
CA SER A 431 -54.21 -22.09 57.62
C SER A 431 -55.69 -21.72 57.40
N THR A 432 -56.55 -22.58 57.91
CA THR A 432 -58.01 -22.62 57.83
C THR A 432 -58.70 -21.63 58.77
N ALA A 433 -59.75 -20.91 58.31
CA ALA A 433 -61.04 -20.76 59.01
C ALA A 433 -62.09 -19.89 58.25
N LYS A 434 -63.16 -20.57 57.79
CA LYS A 434 -64.61 -20.26 57.72
C LYS A 434 -65.21 -18.83 57.52
N GLU A 435 -66.11 -18.79 56.51
CA GLU A 435 -67.42 -18.09 56.38
C GLU A 435 -67.50 -16.60 55.93
N PRO A 436 -68.61 -16.14 55.29
CA PRO A 436 -69.17 -16.58 54.00
C PRO A 436 -69.33 -15.42 52.98
N LEU A 437 -69.65 -15.79 51.73
CA LEU A 437 -69.89 -14.94 50.54
C LEU A 437 -71.08 -13.97 50.70
N HIS A 438 -71.00 -12.75 50.14
CA HIS A 438 -72.11 -12.12 49.37
C HIS A 438 -71.67 -10.91 48.48
N ILE A 439 -71.67 -11.17 47.16
CA ILE A 439 -72.23 -10.41 46.00
C ILE A 439 -72.03 -8.87 45.89
N GLY A 440 -71.45 -8.43 44.76
CA GLY A 440 -71.72 -7.09 44.19
C GLY A 440 -70.86 -6.62 42.99
N SER A 441 -71.18 -7.09 41.78
CA SER A 441 -71.13 -6.39 40.46
C SER A 441 -69.93 -5.54 39.97
N ALA A 442 -69.44 -5.91 38.77
CA ALA A 442 -68.53 -5.21 37.83
C ALA A 442 -69.17 -3.92 37.20
N PRO A 443 -68.66 -3.25 36.12
CA PRO A 443 -67.44 -3.42 35.27
C PRO A 443 -66.75 -2.09 34.84
N GLY A 444 -65.69 -2.14 34.00
CA GLY A 444 -65.35 -0.98 33.14
C GLY A 444 -63.90 -0.85 32.65
N SER A 445 -63.69 -1.23 31.40
CA SER A 445 -62.55 -0.99 30.49
C SER A 445 -62.11 0.47 30.31
N GLY A 446 -60.83 0.70 29.96
CA GLY A 446 -60.38 1.94 29.30
C GLY A 446 -58.88 2.05 29.04
N LEU A 447 -58.50 2.15 27.75
CA LEU A 447 -57.15 2.27 27.16
C LEU A 447 -56.23 3.37 27.75
N GLY A 448 -54.91 3.17 27.62
CA GLY A 448 -53.90 4.26 27.64
C GLY A 448 -52.47 3.82 27.27
N SER A 449 -52.00 4.28 26.11
CA SER A 449 -50.65 4.11 25.53
C SER A 449 -49.52 4.74 26.38
N PRO A 450 -48.25 4.28 26.33
CA PRO A 450 -47.16 4.95 27.04
C PRO A 450 -46.51 6.06 26.21
N LYS A 451 -46.34 7.21 26.88
CA LYS A 451 -45.65 8.44 26.44
C LYS A 451 -44.12 8.26 26.37
N VAL A 452 -43.56 8.88 25.34
CA VAL A 452 -42.13 9.21 25.15
C VAL A 452 -41.70 10.30 26.14
N THR A 453 -40.58 10.12 26.82
CA THR A 453 -39.93 11.14 27.65
C THR A 453 -38.74 11.77 26.90
N SER A 454 -38.85 13.07 26.66
CA SER A 454 -37.79 13.97 26.20
C SER A 454 -36.94 14.45 27.37
N PHE A 455 -35.61 14.41 27.23
CA PHE A 455 -34.68 15.05 28.16
C PHE A 455 -34.41 16.50 27.73
N GLU A 456 -34.81 17.45 28.58
CA GLU A 456 -34.48 18.87 28.49
C GLU A 456 -33.16 19.20 29.18
N SER A 457 -32.48 20.19 28.61
CA SER A 457 -31.22 20.81 29.04
C SER A 457 -31.31 21.53 30.39
N VAL A 458 -30.34 21.30 31.27
CA VAL A 458 -30.16 22.10 32.49
C VAL A 458 -29.29 23.32 32.18
N ARG A 459 -29.90 24.51 32.26
CA ARG A 459 -29.23 25.81 32.43
C ARG A 459 -28.74 25.94 33.87
N GLY A 460 -27.46 26.31 34.05
CA GLY A 460 -26.91 26.78 35.31
C GLY A 460 -26.69 28.30 35.29
N ALA A 461 -27.39 29.02 36.15
CA ALA A 461 -27.01 30.31 36.74
C ALA A 461 -26.89 30.05 38.25
N GLY A 462 -26.06 30.66 39.08
CA GLY A 462 -25.06 31.72 39.00
C GLY A 462 -24.54 31.92 40.43
N GLY A 463 -23.37 32.52 40.61
CA GLY A 463 -22.83 32.84 41.94
C GLY A 463 -21.38 33.27 41.85
N GLY A 464 -21.14 34.57 41.80
CA GLY A 464 -19.81 35.16 41.69
C GLY A 464 -19.01 35.15 43.01
N ASN A 465 -17.71 35.40 42.87
CA ASN A 465 -16.95 36.32 43.73
C ASN A 465 -15.61 36.66 43.06
N ASP A 466 -15.21 37.91 43.29
CA ASP A 466 -14.05 38.63 42.81
C ASP A 466 -12.70 38.04 43.26
N PHE A 467 -11.63 38.22 42.47
CA PHE A 467 -10.51 39.15 42.74
C PHE A 467 -9.33 38.93 41.77
N SER A 468 -8.92 40.06 41.18
CA SER A 468 -7.61 40.45 40.61
C SER A 468 -6.41 39.47 40.64
N SER A 469 -5.75 39.30 39.51
CA SER A 469 -4.45 39.94 39.13
C SER A 469 -3.96 39.35 37.81
#